data_AF-A0A6J4K960-F1
#
_entry.id   AF-A0A6J4K960-F1
#
_cell.length_a   1.000
_cell.length_b   1.000
_cell.length_c   1.000
_cell.angle_alpha   90.00
_cell.angle_beta   90.00
_cell.angle_gamma   90.00
#
_symmetry.space_group_name_H-M   'P 1'
#
loop_
_entity.id
_entity.type
_entity.pdbx_description
1 polymer ?
#
loop_
_entity_poly.entity_id
_entity_poly.type
_entity_poly.pdbx_seq_one_letter_code
_entity_poly.pdbx_strand_id
1 'polypeptide(L)'
;MDTGNGLPPVARVREAVRSAVSARKLGPVAAEIGVTPMAVKYFLNGGEPRPSTRRKLEGWWVGEMARSADELDGAVEAAALTLLLRDLPDAERPARFESAVAYLEGVYHAAGSVPPPWLRALRAKIAAGAFDRPSA
;
A
#
# COMPACT_ATOMS: atom_id res chain seq x y z
N MET A 1 -7.78 6.90 -24.18
CA MET A 1 -7.21 5.61 -23.77
C MET A 1 -5.71 5.77 -23.80
N ASP A 2 -5.07 5.75 -22.63
CA ASP A 2 -3.63 5.87 -22.47
C ASP A 2 -3.16 4.61 -21.73
N THR A 3 -2.70 3.64 -22.50
CA THR A 3 -2.21 2.33 -22.03
C THR A 3 -0.69 2.36 -21.94
N GLY A 4 -0.13 1.98 -20.79
CA GLY A 4 1.20 1.35 -20.76
C GLY A 4 2.39 2.20 -20.34
N ASN A 5 2.33 2.86 -19.19
CA ASN A 5 3.56 3.15 -18.44
C ASN A 5 3.25 2.87 -16.96
N GLY A 6 4.02 2.02 -16.29
CA GLY A 6 3.81 1.63 -14.88
C GLY A 6 4.03 2.76 -13.86
N LEU A 7 3.81 4.01 -14.27
CA LEU A 7 3.93 5.21 -13.46
C LEU A 7 2.60 5.53 -12.79
N PRO A 8 2.61 5.91 -11.50
CA PRO A 8 1.39 6.23 -10.78
C PRO A 8 0.71 7.49 -11.35
N PRO A 9 -0.64 7.57 -11.31
CA PRO A 9 -1.34 8.81 -11.60
C PRO A 9 -0.84 9.95 -10.70
N VAL A 10 -0.60 11.14 -11.26
CA VAL A 10 -0.08 12.31 -10.52
C VAL A 10 -0.91 12.64 -9.27
N ALA A 11 -2.24 12.42 -9.34
CA ALA A 11 -3.13 12.60 -8.20
C ALA A 11 -2.78 11.69 -7.01
N ARG A 12 -2.38 10.43 -7.25
CA ARG A 12 -1.97 9.47 -6.21
C ARG A 12 -0.64 9.88 -5.58
N VAL A 13 0.31 10.33 -6.39
CA VAL A 13 1.58 10.87 -5.91
C VAL A 13 1.35 12.10 -5.04
N ARG A 14 0.44 12.99 -5.47
CA ARG A 14 0.07 14.20 -4.71
C ARG A 14 -0.54 13.88 -3.35
N GLU A 15 -1.43 12.89 -3.30
CA GLU A 15 -2.05 12.46 -2.06
C GLU A 15 -1.03 11.84 -1.08
N ALA A 16 -0.13 10.99 -1.57
CA ALA A 16 0.92 10.41 -0.74
C ALA A 16 1.88 11.47 -0.17
N VAL A 17 2.30 12.44 -0.99
CA VAL A 17 3.14 13.55 -0.53
C VAL A 17 2.40 14.40 0.49
N ARG A 18 1.08 14.62 0.32
CA ARG A 18 0.26 15.34 1.30
C ARG A 18 0.24 14.60 2.63
N SER A 19 -0.04 13.30 2.62
CA SER A 19 -0.05 12.46 3.82
C SER A 19 1.30 12.49 4.54
N ALA A 20 2.41 12.35 3.80
CA ALA A 20 3.75 12.42 4.36
C ALA A 20 4.07 13.78 5.01
N VAL A 21 3.66 14.90 4.40
CA VAL A 21 3.83 16.25 4.94
C VAL A 21 2.87 16.55 6.11
N SER A 22 1.74 15.86 6.20
CA SER A 22 0.87 15.93 7.38
C SER A 22 1.48 15.19 8.57
N ALA A 23 2.15 14.06 8.33
CA ALA A 23 2.82 13.27 9.37
C ALA A 23 4.20 13.83 9.77
N ARG A 24 4.91 14.48 8.84
CA ARG A 24 6.30 14.95 8.98
C ARG A 24 6.44 16.38 8.46
N LYS A 25 7.48 17.10 8.90
CA LYS A 25 7.71 18.48 8.40
C LYS A 25 8.01 18.49 6.89
N LEU A 26 7.55 19.53 6.20
CA LEU A 26 7.74 19.73 4.74
C LEU A 26 9.20 19.66 4.28
N GLY A 27 10.12 20.24 5.06
CA GLY A 27 11.55 20.29 4.71
C GLY A 27 12.18 18.90 4.58
N PRO A 28 12.12 18.05 5.61
CA PRO A 28 12.55 16.65 5.54
C PRO A 28 11.95 15.87 4.37
N VAL A 29 10.63 15.96 4.16
CA VAL A 29 9.96 15.26 3.04
C VAL A 29 10.48 15.75 1.68
N ALA A 30 10.69 17.06 1.51
CA ALA A 30 11.27 17.61 0.28
C ALA A 30 12.71 17.12 0.04
N ALA A 31 13.52 17.01 1.10
CA ALA A 31 14.87 16.47 1.03
C ALA A 31 14.88 14.99 0.62
N GLU A 32 13.98 14.17 1.16
CA GLU A 32 13.82 12.75 0.79
C GLU A 32 13.42 12.58 -0.68
N ILE A 33 12.54 13.45 -1.19
CA ILE A 33 12.17 13.47 -2.61
C ILE A 33 13.33 14.00 -3.48
N GLY A 34 14.28 14.73 -2.89
CA GLY A 34 15.38 15.37 -3.60
C GLY A 34 14.98 16.64 -4.36
N VAL A 35 14.02 17.41 -3.83
CA VAL A 35 13.52 18.67 -4.40
C VAL A 35 13.44 19.77 -3.34
N THR A 36 13.20 21.02 -3.75
CA THR A 36 13.06 22.13 -2.79
C THR A 36 11.70 22.11 -2.09
N PRO A 37 11.57 22.61 -0.85
CA PRO A 37 10.28 22.72 -0.16
C PRO A 37 9.25 23.52 -0.95
N MET A 38 9.69 24.54 -1.71
CA MET A 38 8.83 25.34 -2.56
C MET A 38 8.27 24.52 -3.73
N ALA A 39 9.08 23.64 -4.35
CA ALA A 39 8.60 22.75 -5.40
C ALA A 39 7.53 21.77 -4.88
N VAL A 40 7.70 21.25 -3.65
CA VAL A 40 6.68 20.41 -3.00
C VAL A 40 5.41 21.21 -2.70
N LYS A 41 5.52 22.43 -2.18
CA LYS A 41 4.36 23.29 -1.91
C LYS A 41 3.59 23.63 -3.19
N TYR A 42 4.30 24.01 -4.25
CA TYR A 42 3.70 24.27 -5.57
C TYR A 42 2.97 23.03 -6.11
N PHE A 43 3.60 21.86 -5.99
CA PHE A 43 2.98 20.59 -6.33
C PHE A 43 1.72 20.38 -5.47
N LEU A 44 1.77 20.42 -4.14
CA LEU A 44 0.60 20.17 -3.28
C LEU A 44 -0.60 21.10 -3.58
N ASN A 45 -0.34 22.31 -4.07
CA ASN A 45 -1.35 23.30 -4.49
C ASN A 45 -1.91 23.08 -5.90
N GLY A 46 -1.60 21.94 -6.54
CA GLY A 46 -2.13 21.57 -7.87
C GLY A 46 -1.23 21.95 -9.05
N GLY A 47 -0.05 22.53 -8.79
CA GLY A 47 0.92 22.85 -9.82
C GLY A 47 1.44 21.61 -10.55
N GLU A 48 1.61 21.74 -11.87
CA GLU A 48 2.21 20.68 -12.69
C GLU A 48 3.73 20.68 -12.52
N PRO A 49 4.33 19.59 -12.01
CA PRO A 49 5.77 19.53 -11.79
C PRO A 49 6.52 19.47 -13.12
N ARG A 50 7.71 20.08 -13.16
CA ARG A 50 8.64 19.89 -14.31
C ARG A 50 8.97 18.40 -14.47
N PRO A 51 9.30 17.92 -15.68
CA PRO A 51 9.57 16.49 -15.91
C PRO A 51 10.61 15.87 -14.95
N SER A 52 11.65 16.62 -14.59
CA SER A 52 12.67 16.17 -13.63
C SER A 52 12.14 16.07 -12.20
N THR A 53 11.33 17.02 -11.76
CA THR A 53 10.63 17.00 -10.47
C THR A 53 9.61 15.86 -10.41
N ARG A 54 8.89 15.63 -11.51
CA ARG A 54 7.91 14.55 -11.64
C ARG A 54 8.55 13.18 -11.44
N ARG A 55 9.66 12.89 -12.13
CA ARG A 55 10.40 11.64 -11.96
C ARG A 55 10.86 11.41 -10.51
N LYS A 56 11.29 12.46 -9.83
CA LYS A 56 11.69 12.40 -8.41
C LYS A 56 10.51 12.09 -7.49
N LEU A 57 9.38 12.74 -7.70
CA LEU A 57 8.14 12.50 -6.95
C LEU A 57 7.62 11.07 -7.15
N GLU A 58 7.62 10.59 -8.40
CA GLU A 58 7.23 9.21 -8.75
C GLU A 58 8.18 8.19 -8.12
N GLY A 59 9.50 8.40 -8.21
CA GLY A 59 10.50 7.52 -7.60
C GLY A 59 10.38 7.47 -6.07
N TRP A 60 10.20 8.63 -5.43
CA TRP A 60 9.95 8.68 -3.98
C TRP A 60 8.65 7.95 -3.61
N TRP A 61 7.57 8.11 -4.39
CA TRP A 61 6.30 7.43 -4.14
C TRP A 61 6.44 5.91 -4.16
N VAL A 62 7.15 5.36 -5.15
CA VAL A 62 7.43 3.92 -5.21
C VAL A 62 8.20 3.47 -3.97
N GLY A 63 9.22 4.22 -3.56
CA GLY A 63 10.02 3.91 -2.36
C GLY A 63 9.22 4.01 -1.06
N GLU A 64 8.35 5.01 -0.92
CA GLU A 64 7.48 5.19 0.24
C GLU A 64 6.46 4.04 0.33
N MET A 65 5.84 3.65 -0.78
CA MET A 65 4.91 2.50 -0.81
C MET A 65 5.61 1.18 -0.49
N ALA A 66 6.85 0.99 -0.94
CA ALA A 66 7.64 -0.18 -0.57
C ALA A 66 7.93 -0.20 0.94
N ARG A 67 8.35 0.92 1.53
CA ARG A 67 8.59 1.04 2.98
C ARG A 67 7.32 0.79 3.79
N SER A 68 6.21 1.40 3.40
CA SER A 68 4.92 1.14 4.06
C SER A 68 4.47 -0.31 3.92
N ALA A 69 4.79 -1.00 2.83
CA ALA A 69 4.47 -2.42 2.69
C ALA A 69 5.39 -3.33 3.52
N ASP A 70 6.64 -2.91 3.77
CA ASP A 70 7.59 -3.62 4.64
C ASP A 70 7.30 -3.43 6.14
N GLU A 71 6.71 -2.29 6.53
CA GLU A 71 6.29 -2.04 7.92
C GLU A 71 5.05 -2.84 8.35
N LEU A 72 4.34 -3.46 7.40
CA LEU A 72 3.16 -4.25 7.66
C LEU A 72 3.53 -5.71 7.92
N ASP A 73 3.41 -6.14 9.18
CA ASP A 73 3.66 -7.51 9.65
C ASP A 73 2.47 -8.47 9.42
N GLY A 74 1.46 -8.01 8.68
CA GLY A 74 0.22 -8.73 8.40
C GLY A 74 -0.77 -8.76 9.57
N ALA A 75 -0.53 -8.09 10.70
CA ALA A 75 -1.49 -8.08 11.81
C ALA A 75 -2.67 -7.12 11.55
N VAL A 76 -2.39 -5.93 11.03
CA VAL A 76 -3.42 -4.94 10.68
C VAL A 76 -4.30 -5.44 9.53
N GLU A 77 -3.69 -6.08 8.54
CA GLU A 77 -4.38 -6.64 7.37
C GLU A 77 -5.22 -7.84 7.76
N ALA A 78 -4.73 -8.68 8.69
CA ALA A 78 -5.52 -9.76 9.26
C ALA A 78 -6.76 -9.21 9.97
N ALA A 79 -6.61 -8.15 10.76
CA ALA A 79 -7.74 -7.52 11.45
C ALA A 79 -8.74 -6.92 10.45
N ALA A 80 -8.27 -6.27 9.38
CA ALA A 80 -9.13 -5.71 8.33
C ALA A 80 -9.90 -6.81 7.58
N LEU A 81 -9.23 -7.89 7.17
CA LEU A 81 -9.89 -9.05 6.53
C LEU A 81 -10.89 -9.72 7.48
N THR A 82 -10.53 -9.88 8.75
CA THR A 82 -11.43 -10.42 9.78
C THR A 82 -12.67 -9.55 9.93
N LEU A 83 -12.50 -8.22 9.93
CA LEU A 83 -13.62 -7.27 9.99
C LEU A 83 -14.56 -7.42 8.78
N LEU A 84 -14.02 -7.59 7.57
CA LEU A 84 -14.82 -7.80 6.36
C LEU A 84 -15.61 -9.11 6.37
N LEU A 85 -15.08 -10.13 7.04
CA LEU A 85 -15.68 -11.46 7.11
C LEU A 85 -16.50 -11.70 8.39
N ARG A 86 -16.61 -10.70 9.26
CA ARG A 86 -17.24 -10.83 10.60
C ARG A 86 -18.70 -11.25 10.53
N ASP A 87 -19.41 -10.90 9.47
CA ASP A 87 -20.84 -11.15 9.34
C ASP A 87 -21.13 -12.54 8.73
N LEU A 88 -20.08 -13.30 8.39
CA LEU A 88 -20.20 -14.70 7.96
C LEU A 88 -20.32 -15.66 9.17
N PRO A 89 -20.91 -16.87 8.99
CA PRO A 89 -20.92 -17.90 10.03
C PRO A 89 -19.51 -18.24 10.51
N ASP A 90 -19.32 -18.38 11.83
CA ASP A 90 -17.99 -18.65 12.43
C ASP A 90 -17.29 -19.86 11.80
N ALA A 91 -18.06 -20.92 11.51
CA ALA A 91 -17.56 -22.15 10.88
C ALA A 91 -17.00 -21.93 9.47
N GLU A 92 -17.46 -20.90 8.76
CA GLU A 92 -16.98 -20.59 7.41
C GLU A 92 -15.82 -19.58 7.39
N ARG A 93 -15.67 -18.76 8.44
CA ARG A 93 -14.72 -17.64 8.43
C ARG A 93 -13.28 -18.04 8.12
N PRO A 94 -12.69 -19.12 8.68
CA PRO A 94 -11.32 -19.51 8.37
C PRO A 94 -11.12 -19.83 6.88
N ALA A 95 -12.00 -20.63 6.30
CA ALA A 95 -11.93 -21.00 4.88
C ALA A 95 -12.15 -19.78 3.95
N ARG A 96 -13.00 -18.85 4.35
CA ARG A 96 -13.26 -17.60 3.61
C ARG A 96 -12.10 -16.62 3.70
N PHE A 97 -11.45 -16.56 4.86
CA PHE A 97 -10.24 -15.78 5.07
C PHE A 97 -9.11 -16.28 4.17
N GLU A 98 -8.87 -17.60 4.16
CA GLU A 98 -7.88 -18.21 3.28
C GLU A 98 -8.18 -17.95 1.80
N SER A 99 -9.45 -18.11 1.40
CA SER A 99 -9.90 -17.83 0.03
C SER A 99 -9.67 -16.36 -0.36
N ALA A 100 -9.89 -15.41 0.56
CA ALA A 100 -9.65 -13.99 0.32
C ALA A 100 -8.16 -13.70 0.13
N VAL A 101 -7.29 -14.27 0.97
CA VAL A 101 -5.83 -14.15 0.82
C VAL A 101 -5.37 -14.72 -0.52
N ALA A 102 -5.83 -15.92 -0.89
CA ALA A 102 -5.50 -16.55 -2.16
C ALA A 102 -5.99 -15.73 -3.37
N TYR A 103 -7.20 -15.14 -3.28
CA TYR A 103 -7.72 -14.25 -4.31
C TYR A 103 -6.82 -13.01 -4.50
N LEU A 104 -6.43 -12.37 -3.40
CA LEU A 104 -5.56 -11.19 -3.47
C LEU A 104 -4.20 -11.51 -4.09
N GLU A 105 -3.57 -12.63 -3.71
CA GLU A 105 -2.35 -13.10 -4.38
C GLU A 105 -2.55 -13.32 -5.88
N GLY A 106 -3.68 -13.93 -6.27
CA GLY A 106 -4.05 -14.13 -7.67
C GLY A 106 -4.15 -12.81 -8.44
N VAL A 107 -4.69 -11.76 -7.84
CA VAL A 107 -4.77 -10.41 -8.44
C VAL A 107 -3.38 -9.85 -8.73
N TYR A 108 -2.42 -9.97 -7.79
CA TYR A 108 -1.05 -9.52 -8.02
C TYR A 108 -0.37 -10.31 -9.14
N HIS A 109 -0.52 -11.63 -9.13
CA HIS A 109 0.06 -12.49 -10.16
C HIS A 109 -0.52 -12.22 -11.56
N ALA A 110 -1.83 -12.05 -11.68
CA ALA A 110 -2.48 -11.70 -12.94
C ALA A 110 -2.01 -10.34 -13.50
N ALA A 111 -1.64 -9.42 -12.61
CA ALA A 111 -1.05 -8.14 -12.96
C ALA A 111 0.48 -8.19 -13.21
N GLY A 112 1.10 -9.38 -13.21
CA GLY A 112 2.55 -9.56 -13.37
C GLY A 112 3.37 -8.96 -12.23
N SER A 113 2.75 -8.75 -11.07
CA SER A 113 3.38 -8.14 -9.89
C SER A 113 3.67 -9.19 -8.82
N VAL A 114 4.70 -8.95 -8.01
CA VAL A 114 5.01 -9.80 -6.85
C VAL A 114 4.05 -9.45 -5.71
N PRO A 115 3.42 -10.44 -5.04
CA PRO A 115 2.58 -10.18 -3.89
C PRO A 115 3.36 -9.45 -2.78
N PRO A 116 2.76 -8.46 -2.11
CA PRO A 116 3.40 -7.71 -1.04
C PRO A 116 3.79 -8.61 0.16
N PRO A 117 4.81 -8.21 0.95
CA PRO A 117 5.31 -8.97 2.10
C PRO A 117 4.23 -9.35 3.12
N TRP A 118 3.28 -8.46 3.41
CA TRP A 118 2.20 -8.72 4.36
C TRP A 118 1.28 -9.88 3.91
N LEU A 119 1.08 -10.11 2.61
CA LEU A 119 0.31 -11.28 2.13
C LEU A 119 1.05 -12.59 2.42
N ARG A 120 2.37 -12.60 2.25
CA ARG A 120 3.21 -13.75 2.62
C ARG A 120 3.18 -13.98 4.14
N ALA A 121 3.19 -12.91 4.93
CA ALA A 121 3.04 -13.00 6.38
C ALA A 121 1.68 -13.59 6.78
N LEU A 122 0.59 -13.18 6.14
CA LEU A 122 -0.73 -13.78 6.34
C LEU A 122 -0.76 -15.26 5.97
N ARG A 123 -0.15 -15.63 4.83
CA ARG A 123 -0.05 -17.03 4.40
C ARG A 123 0.69 -17.88 5.43
N ALA A 124 1.79 -17.37 5.98
CA ALA A 124 2.52 -18.05 7.06
C ALA A 124 1.67 -18.21 8.33
N LYS A 125 0.88 -17.20 8.71
CA LYS A 125 -0.05 -17.27 9.85
C LYS A 125 -1.16 -18.30 9.64
N ILE A 126 -1.73 -18.37 8.43
CA ILE A 126 -2.72 -19.40 8.05
C ILE A 126 -2.10 -20.79 8.18
N ALA A 127 -0.91 -21.00 7.59
CA ALA A 127 -0.21 -22.28 7.66
C ALA A 127 0.16 -22.68 9.11
N ALA A 128 0.35 -21.70 9.99
CA ALA A 128 0.59 -21.91 11.42
C ALA A 128 -0.69 -22.16 12.26
N GLY A 129 -1.87 -22.19 11.63
CA GLY A 129 -3.15 -22.43 12.32
C GLY A 129 -3.65 -21.26 13.17
N ALA A 130 -3.18 -20.03 12.91
CA ALA A 130 -3.52 -18.86 13.71
C ALA A 130 -5.02 -18.50 13.71
N PHE A 131 -5.80 -19.05 12.76
CA PHE A 131 -7.21 -18.74 12.57
C PHE A 131 -8.15 -19.94 12.84
N ASP A 132 -7.63 -21.08 13.29
CA ASP A 132 -8.42 -22.31 13.56
C ASP A 132 -9.12 -22.32 14.94
N ARG A 133 -8.90 -21.30 15.78
CA ARG A 133 -9.52 -21.27 17.11
C ARG A 133 -10.86 -20.54 17.06
N PRO A 134 -11.99 -21.23 17.32
CA PRO A 134 -13.22 -20.52 17.67
C PRO A 134 -12.92 -19.70 18.94
N SER A 135 -13.18 -18.40 18.89
CA SER A 135 -13.19 -17.60 20.11
C SER A 135 -14.32 -18.13 20.98
N ALA A 136 -13.96 -18.67 22.14
CA ALA A 136 -14.91 -19.15 23.15
C ALA A 136 -15.69 -17.98 23.76
#